data_AF-A0A2T6G5G9-F1
#
_entry.id   AF-A0A2T6G5G9-F1
#
_cell.length_a   1.000
_cell.length_b   1.000
_cell.length_c   1.000
_cell.angle_alpha   90.00
_cell.angle_beta   90.00
_cell.angle_gamma   90.00
#
_symmetry.space_group_name_H-M   'P 1'
#
loop_
_entity.id
_entity.type
_entity.pdbx_description
1 polymer ?
#
loop_
_entity_poly.entity_id
_entity_poly.type
_entity_poly.pdbx_seq_one_letter_code
_entity_poly.pdbx_strand_id
1 'polypeptide(L)'
;MGNSKRNRFVLIIGLMLLLLTGCSNEQKEKLSDWLLFRGTGDNEMIHYVKKAADEESFVYIDGFTSFFKKANEDMTQGGISYVGGISQDGKKILLMNLSHQRPSISAQIYNFLSHQTELQFQLPHKDYALSPDLNQYLFEENGDIYLFRAKENEKTKLSLVKRDMYSVAVWKFSPDGSKLVFSDDEANLVLFDIANNKIIKKINVGSKEVHIHQWFAEDKLIYTADHDTAYLLTIESEERKPLGQSMVSPIISPDGQMLLYTDQERNVFQLNLQNQQKTKLEDAFQRMGFESVPLQWIRSSTPFMDAKKSIPVKRVTASSTLPDENKISYNANQLTDGNTKTGWCEGTKGDGIGETVTLDFGTLQEVSGIDLINGLAQSLHTFKANNRVKSLKAEFSDGSSEVLAASFVQMNFSKKIKTSFIKLTILEMEKGDKYSDTCMSEVKVF
;
A
#
# COMPACT_ATOMS: atom_id res chain seq x y z
N MET A 1 -27.61 -62.94 49.69
CA MET A 1 -26.21 -63.28 50.07
C MET A 1 -25.32 -63.10 48.85
N GLY A 2 -24.33 -62.19 48.93
CA GLY A 2 -23.03 -62.31 48.24
C GLY A 2 -22.85 -61.87 46.79
N ASN A 3 -22.17 -60.72 46.62
CA ASN A 3 -21.11 -60.36 45.65
C ASN A 3 -21.38 -60.41 44.12
N SER A 4 -21.33 -59.29 43.37
CA SER A 4 -20.16 -58.47 42.96
C SER A 4 -19.27 -59.09 41.87
N LYS A 5 -19.34 -58.56 40.63
CA LYS A 5 -18.20 -57.95 39.89
C LYS A 5 -18.56 -57.47 38.46
N ARG A 6 -18.32 -56.17 38.25
CA ARG A 6 -17.82 -55.41 37.07
C ARG A 6 -17.68 -56.06 35.67
N ASN A 7 -18.15 -55.27 34.70
CA ASN A 7 -17.43 -54.64 33.56
C ASN A 7 -17.67 -55.10 32.10
N ARG A 8 -18.08 -54.06 31.32
CA ARG A 8 -17.65 -53.64 29.96
C ARG A 8 -18.47 -54.08 28.71
N PHE A 9 -19.14 -53.04 28.18
CA PHE A 9 -19.16 -52.54 26.79
C PHE A 9 -19.86 -53.30 25.65
N VAL A 10 -20.39 -52.45 24.76
CA VAL A 10 -20.80 -52.60 23.34
C VAL A 10 -22.30 -52.82 23.07
N LEU A 11 -22.74 -52.21 21.95
CA LEU A 11 -24.03 -52.27 21.21
C LEU A 11 -25.04 -51.16 21.60
N ILE A 12 -25.62 -50.31 20.72
CA ILE A 12 -25.98 -50.42 19.29
C ILE A 12 -26.15 -49.03 18.65
N ILE A 13 -25.71 -48.91 17.39
CA ILE A 13 -26.05 -47.86 16.41
C ILE A 13 -27.46 -48.12 15.85
N GLY A 14 -28.35 -47.12 15.85
CA GLY A 14 -29.65 -47.23 15.19
C GLY A 14 -30.46 -45.94 15.12
N LEU A 15 -30.34 -45.24 13.98
CA LEU A 15 -31.29 -44.33 13.32
C LEU A 15 -32.09 -43.30 14.16
N MET A 16 -31.83 -42.02 13.91
CA MET A 16 -32.92 -41.07 13.67
C MET A 16 -32.48 -39.99 12.68
N LEU A 17 -32.97 -40.12 11.45
CA LEU A 17 -32.96 -39.09 10.42
C LEU A 17 -34.00 -38.03 10.85
N LEU A 18 -33.56 -36.81 11.13
CA LEU A 18 -34.46 -35.65 11.18
C LEU A 18 -33.71 -34.42 10.67
N LEU A 19 -34.23 -33.94 9.55
CA LEU A 19 -33.89 -32.70 8.87
C LEU A 19 -33.78 -31.53 9.85
N LEU A 20 -32.61 -30.89 9.87
CA LEU A 20 -32.51 -29.46 10.12
C LEU A 20 -31.71 -28.84 8.98
N THR A 21 -32.47 -28.39 7.99
CA THR A 21 -32.12 -27.27 7.12
C THR A 21 -31.73 -26.08 8.00
N GLY A 22 -30.43 -25.89 8.18
CA GLY A 22 -29.84 -24.61 8.56
C GLY A 22 -29.09 -24.08 7.35
N CYS A 23 -29.74 -23.25 6.55
CA CYS A 23 -29.05 -22.38 5.59
C CYS A 23 -28.05 -21.52 6.37
N SER A 24 -26.78 -21.92 6.44
CA SER A 24 -25.71 -20.94 6.48
C SER A 24 -25.56 -20.44 5.05
N ASN A 25 -26.31 -19.38 4.71
CA ASN A 25 -25.87 -18.48 3.66
C ASN A 25 -24.62 -17.78 4.22
N GLU A 26 -23.50 -18.50 4.31
CA GLU A 26 -22.19 -17.86 4.31
C GLU A 26 -22.09 -17.18 2.96
N GLN A 27 -22.43 -15.89 2.92
CA GLN A 27 -22.01 -15.05 1.80
C GLN A 27 -20.50 -15.22 1.73
N LYS A 28 -20.02 -16.02 0.77
CA LYS A 28 -18.60 -16.13 0.47
C LYS A 28 -18.07 -14.71 0.37
N GLU A 29 -17.14 -14.39 1.27
CA GLU A 29 -16.54 -13.07 1.36
C GLU A 29 -16.03 -12.69 -0.04
N LYS A 30 -16.55 -11.61 -0.62
CA LYS A 30 -16.17 -11.22 -1.98
C LYS A 30 -14.78 -10.61 -1.95
N LEU A 31 -13.77 -11.40 -2.32
CA LEU A 31 -12.39 -10.95 -2.36
C LEU A 31 -12.10 -10.16 -3.65
N SER A 32 -11.23 -9.18 -3.55
CA SER A 32 -10.63 -8.44 -4.66
C SER A 32 -9.11 -8.50 -4.56
N ASP A 33 -8.45 -8.43 -5.72
CA ASP A 33 -7.00 -8.31 -5.80
C ASP A 33 -6.60 -6.83 -5.80
N TRP A 34 -5.75 -6.48 -4.84
CA TRP A 34 -5.19 -5.15 -4.63
C TRP A 34 -3.67 -5.21 -4.71
N LEU A 35 -3.07 -4.13 -5.18
CA LEU A 35 -1.64 -3.99 -5.35
C LEU A 35 -1.17 -2.79 -4.53
N LEU A 36 -0.28 -3.04 -3.58
CA LEU A 36 0.41 -2.00 -2.82
C LEU A 36 1.67 -1.60 -3.57
N PHE A 37 1.83 -0.30 -3.80
CA PHE A 37 2.99 0.30 -4.42
C PHE A 37 3.67 1.29 -3.49
N ARG A 38 4.97 1.47 -3.72
CA ARG A 38 5.70 2.68 -3.34
C ARG A 38 5.97 3.48 -4.59
N GLY A 39 5.53 4.73 -4.62
CA GLY A 39 5.89 5.71 -5.63
C GLY A 39 6.92 6.70 -5.09
N THR A 40 7.97 6.98 -5.85
CA THR A 40 8.92 8.05 -5.55
C THR A 40 8.81 9.12 -6.62
N GLY A 41 8.34 10.30 -6.26
CA GLY A 41 8.36 11.51 -7.09
C GLY A 41 9.48 12.46 -6.65
N ASP A 42 9.53 13.64 -7.27
CA ASP A 42 10.58 14.63 -7.02
C ASP A 42 10.56 15.17 -5.59
N ASN A 43 9.36 15.35 -5.02
CA ASN A 43 9.15 16.02 -3.73
C ASN A 43 8.62 15.08 -2.63
N GLU A 44 8.12 13.90 -2.99
CA GLU A 44 7.49 12.98 -2.05
C GLU A 44 7.70 11.51 -2.40
N MET A 45 7.73 10.68 -1.37
CA MET A 45 7.59 9.24 -1.47
C MET A 45 6.24 8.87 -0.87
N ILE A 46 5.46 8.12 -1.63
CA ILE A 46 4.09 7.77 -1.30
C ILE A 46 3.91 6.26 -1.29
N HIS A 47 3.08 5.78 -0.38
CA HIS A 47 2.46 4.46 -0.50
C HIS A 47 1.03 4.61 -1.00
N TYR A 48 0.65 3.75 -1.94
CA TYR A 48 -0.70 3.72 -2.46
C TYR A 48 -1.14 2.31 -2.82
N VAL A 49 -2.43 2.07 -2.67
CA VAL A 49 -3.05 0.80 -3.05
C VAL A 49 -3.94 1.05 -4.25
N LYS A 50 -3.81 0.22 -5.29
CA LYS A 50 -4.72 0.20 -6.44
C LYS A 50 -5.36 -1.16 -6.60
N LYS A 51 -6.53 -1.23 -7.22
CA LYS A 51 -7.15 -2.51 -7.57
C LYS A 51 -6.46 -3.06 -8.81
N ALA A 52 -6.16 -4.35 -8.84
CA ALA A 52 -5.33 -4.95 -9.89
C ALA A 52 -5.94 -4.81 -11.31
N ALA A 53 -7.27 -4.80 -11.41
CA ALA A 53 -8.00 -4.73 -12.67
C ALA A 53 -8.50 -3.31 -13.03
N ASP A 54 -8.05 -2.27 -12.33
CA ASP A 54 -8.55 -0.89 -12.49
C ASP A 54 -7.41 0.12 -12.39
N GLU A 55 -7.16 0.83 -13.49
CA GLU A 55 -6.08 1.81 -13.63
C GLU A 55 -6.35 3.14 -12.92
N GLU A 56 -7.62 3.47 -12.70
CA GLU A 56 -8.05 4.76 -12.13
C GLU A 56 -8.29 4.66 -10.62
N SER A 57 -8.46 3.45 -10.11
CA SER A 57 -8.51 3.20 -8.68
C SER A 57 -7.15 3.44 -8.02
N PHE A 58 -7.09 4.40 -7.10
CA PHE A 58 -5.97 4.52 -6.17
C PHE A 58 -6.47 5.03 -4.83
N VAL A 59 -5.79 4.55 -3.79
CA VAL A 59 -5.97 5.01 -2.42
C VAL A 59 -4.60 5.35 -1.88
N TYR A 60 -4.38 6.64 -1.62
CA TYR A 60 -3.18 7.11 -0.94
C TYR A 60 -3.25 6.70 0.53
N ILE A 61 -2.43 5.72 0.92
CA ILE A 61 -2.57 5.09 2.24
C ILE A 61 -1.88 5.89 3.35
N ASP A 62 -0.86 6.69 3.03
CA ASP A 62 -0.25 7.57 4.04
C ASP A 62 -1.25 8.64 4.53
N GLY A 63 -2.26 8.96 3.70
CA GLY A 63 -3.42 9.76 4.06
C GLY A 63 -4.29 9.16 5.17
N PHE A 64 -4.18 7.86 5.43
CA PHE A 64 -4.94 7.19 6.50
C PHE A 64 -4.52 7.65 7.89
N THR A 65 -3.29 8.16 8.04
CA THR A 65 -2.81 8.75 9.30
C THR A 65 -3.78 9.79 9.87
N SER A 66 -4.53 10.48 9.00
CA SER A 66 -5.55 11.46 9.38
C SER A 66 -6.72 10.87 10.19
N PHE A 67 -7.11 9.61 9.96
CA PHE A 67 -8.15 8.93 10.74
C PHE A 67 -7.76 8.75 12.21
N PHE A 68 -6.46 8.67 12.48
CA PHE A 68 -5.92 8.36 13.79
C PHE A 68 -5.57 9.59 14.62
N LYS A 69 -5.60 10.80 14.01
CA LYS A 69 -5.31 12.06 14.72
C LYS A 69 -6.24 12.36 15.90
N LYS A 70 -7.36 11.63 16.06
CA LYS A 70 -8.26 11.76 17.21
C LYS A 70 -8.21 10.58 18.20
N ALA A 71 -7.58 9.47 17.83
CA ALA A 71 -7.76 8.20 18.55
C ALA A 71 -6.76 7.95 19.68
N ASN A 72 -5.59 8.60 19.69
CA ASN A 72 -4.60 8.41 20.76
C ASN A 72 -3.64 9.62 20.89
N GLU A 73 -3.39 10.09 22.11
CA GLU A 73 -2.46 11.20 22.39
C GLU A 73 -1.02 10.84 21.98
N ASP A 74 -0.59 9.59 22.16
CA ASP A 74 0.78 9.17 21.84
C ASP A 74 1.11 9.19 20.34
N MET A 75 0.09 8.99 19.49
CA MET A 75 0.20 9.03 18.02
C MET A 75 0.08 10.46 17.47
N THR A 76 -0.31 11.43 18.29
CA THR A 76 -0.49 12.83 17.90
C THR A 76 0.56 13.75 18.52
N GLN A 77 1.22 13.33 19.60
CA GLN A 77 2.27 14.09 20.25
C GLN A 77 3.65 13.81 19.62
N GLY A 78 4.28 14.87 19.10
CA GLY A 78 5.72 14.94 18.82
C GLY A 78 6.27 13.79 17.98
N GLY A 79 6.19 13.91 16.65
CA GLY A 79 6.72 12.93 15.71
C GLY A 79 6.05 13.03 14.35
N ILE A 80 6.45 12.16 13.42
CA ILE A 80 5.84 12.00 12.09
C ILE A 80 5.10 10.67 12.09
N SER A 81 3.79 10.72 11.83
CA SER A 81 2.95 9.53 11.72
C SER A 81 2.88 9.07 10.27
N TYR A 82 3.03 7.77 10.03
CA TYR A 82 2.99 7.15 8.70
C TYR A 82 2.50 5.70 8.77
N VAL A 83 2.23 5.12 7.60
CA VAL A 83 1.85 3.71 7.46
C VAL A 83 3.11 2.85 7.35
N GLY A 84 3.28 1.91 8.27
CA GLY A 84 4.39 0.96 8.28
C GLY A 84 4.17 -0.29 7.41
N GLY A 85 2.93 -0.57 7.01
CA GLY A 85 2.61 -1.71 6.15
C GLY A 85 1.16 -2.19 6.30
N ILE A 86 0.74 -3.10 5.43
CA ILE A 86 -0.59 -3.73 5.43
C ILE A 86 -0.41 -5.23 5.66
N SER A 87 -1.26 -5.84 6.49
CA SER A 87 -1.23 -7.28 6.70
C SER A 87 -1.50 -8.04 5.40
N GLN A 88 -1.01 -9.28 5.29
CA GLN A 88 -1.14 -10.09 4.07
C GLN A 88 -2.59 -10.34 3.64
N ASP A 89 -3.52 -10.40 4.60
CA ASP A 89 -4.96 -10.51 4.35
C ASP A 89 -5.64 -9.16 4.02
N GLY A 90 -4.89 -8.06 4.06
CA GLY A 90 -5.39 -6.71 3.81
C GLY A 90 -6.29 -6.12 4.89
N LYS A 91 -6.53 -6.84 6.01
CA LYS A 91 -7.52 -6.43 7.02
C LYS A 91 -6.95 -5.45 8.04
N LYS A 92 -5.63 -5.37 8.16
CA LYS A 92 -4.94 -4.58 9.17
C LYS A 92 -3.87 -3.68 8.58
N ILE A 93 -3.62 -2.57 9.25
CA ILE A 93 -2.56 -1.63 8.91
C ILE A 93 -1.71 -1.37 10.14
N LEU A 94 -0.38 -1.38 9.94
CA LEU A 94 0.58 -0.92 10.92
C LEU A 94 0.70 0.59 10.79
N LEU A 95 0.45 1.29 11.88
CA LEU A 95 0.63 2.73 11.97
C LEU A 95 1.79 3.01 12.91
N MET A 96 2.67 3.90 12.50
CA MET A 96 3.89 4.22 13.21
C MET A 96 3.96 5.72 13.48
N ASN A 97 4.49 6.10 14.64
CA ASN A 97 4.85 7.47 14.96
C ASN A 97 6.34 7.54 15.30
N LEU A 98 7.10 8.07 14.35
CA LEU A 98 8.55 8.24 14.49
C LEU A 98 8.86 9.58 15.14
N SER A 99 9.62 9.52 16.23
CA SER A 99 10.09 10.71 16.94
C SER A 99 11.57 10.55 17.28
N HIS A 100 12.40 11.50 16.87
CA HIS A 100 13.82 11.52 17.25
C HIS A 100 14.04 11.72 18.75
N GLN A 101 12.99 12.11 19.49
CA GLN A 101 13.04 12.33 20.93
C GLN A 101 12.72 11.05 21.73
N ARG A 102 12.19 10.01 21.10
CA ARG A 102 11.81 8.75 21.75
C ARG A 102 12.86 7.68 21.46
N PRO A 103 13.14 6.74 22.38
CA PRO A 103 14.09 5.64 22.16
C PRO A 103 13.56 4.55 21.22
N SER A 104 12.25 4.54 20.97
CA SER A 104 11.53 3.58 20.13
C SER A 104 10.46 4.28 19.30
N ILE A 105 9.97 3.58 18.28
CA ILE A 105 8.84 4.00 17.46
C ILE A 105 7.57 3.47 18.09
N SER A 106 6.63 4.38 18.38
CA SER A 106 5.29 3.96 18.80
C SER A 106 4.56 3.35 17.62
N ALA A 107 4.03 2.15 17.80
CA ALA A 107 3.38 1.37 16.76
C ALA A 107 2.01 0.90 17.21
N GLN A 108 1.04 0.87 16.29
CA GLN A 108 -0.29 0.32 16.55
C GLN A 108 -0.82 -0.42 15.33
N ILE A 109 -1.58 -1.48 15.58
CA ILE A 109 -2.30 -2.22 14.54
C ILE A 109 -3.74 -1.77 14.56
N TYR A 110 -4.21 -1.24 13.43
CA TYR A 110 -5.59 -0.87 13.21
C TYR A 110 -6.27 -1.83 12.25
N ASN A 111 -7.50 -2.23 12.54
CA ASN A 111 -8.30 -3.10 11.70
C ASN A 111 -9.33 -2.28 10.89
N PHE A 112 -9.29 -2.42 9.58
CA PHE A 112 -10.15 -1.67 8.65
C PHE A 112 -11.63 -2.04 8.76
N LEU A 113 -11.93 -3.30 9.09
CA LEU A 113 -13.30 -3.81 9.13
C LEU A 113 -13.99 -3.46 10.44
N SER A 114 -13.28 -3.55 11.57
CA SER A 114 -13.83 -3.19 12.88
C SER A 114 -13.73 -1.70 13.19
N HIS A 115 -12.92 -0.97 12.43
CA HIS A 115 -12.55 0.42 12.68
C HIS A 115 -11.93 0.67 14.06
N GLN A 116 -11.19 -0.31 14.59
CA GLN A 116 -10.60 -0.24 15.94
C GLN A 116 -9.10 -0.53 15.92
N THR A 117 -8.38 0.10 16.86
CA THR A 117 -7.02 -0.29 17.20
C THR A 117 -7.05 -1.61 17.96
N GLU A 118 -6.40 -2.64 17.44
CA GLU A 118 -6.34 -3.97 18.06
C GLU A 118 -5.15 -4.13 18.99
N LEU A 119 -4.04 -3.44 18.70
CA LEU A 119 -2.78 -3.64 19.40
C LEU A 119 -1.93 -2.38 19.39
N GLN A 120 -1.17 -2.17 20.46
CA GLN A 120 -0.16 -1.12 20.58
C GLN A 120 1.13 -1.72 21.14
N PHE A 121 2.27 -1.34 20.56
CA PHE A 121 3.58 -1.82 20.96
C PHE A 121 4.67 -0.83 20.51
N GLN A 122 5.90 -1.11 20.88
CA GLN A 122 7.06 -0.30 20.52
C GLN A 122 7.93 -1.06 19.51
N LEU A 123 8.36 -0.38 18.46
CA LEU A 123 9.31 -0.90 17.47
C LEU A 123 10.69 -0.26 17.69
N PRO A 124 11.79 -0.97 17.39
CA PRO A 124 13.10 -0.34 17.33
C PRO A 124 13.15 0.66 16.16
N HIS A 125 14.02 1.68 16.27
CA HIS A 125 14.17 2.71 15.22
C HIS A 125 14.68 2.18 13.88
N LYS A 126 15.37 1.05 13.89
CA LYS A 126 15.96 0.45 12.70
C LYS A 126 16.02 -1.06 12.84
N ASP A 127 16.18 -1.69 11.69
CA ASP A 127 16.61 -3.08 11.57
C ASP A 127 15.64 -4.07 12.24
N TYR A 128 14.41 -4.10 11.71
CA TYR A 128 13.40 -5.07 12.10
C TYR A 128 12.67 -5.64 10.87
N ALA A 129 12.18 -6.87 10.99
CA ALA A 129 11.31 -7.50 9.99
C ALA A 129 9.96 -7.85 10.63
N LEU A 130 8.87 -7.54 9.95
CA LEU A 130 7.51 -7.80 10.43
C LEU A 130 6.96 -9.12 9.89
N SER A 131 6.17 -9.82 10.70
CA SER A 131 5.39 -10.97 10.26
C SER A 131 4.23 -10.51 9.35
N PRO A 132 3.70 -11.40 8.48
CA PRO A 132 2.65 -11.03 7.52
C PRO A 132 1.34 -10.59 8.18
N ASP A 133 1.07 -11.02 9.40
CA ASP A 133 -0.09 -10.64 10.21
C ASP A 133 0.17 -9.41 11.11
N LEU A 134 1.37 -8.82 11.01
CA LEU A 134 1.87 -7.65 11.75
C LEU A 134 1.98 -7.83 13.27
N ASN A 135 1.69 -9.01 13.82
CA ASN A 135 1.66 -9.23 15.27
C ASN A 135 3.02 -9.65 15.85
N GLN A 136 4.02 -9.91 15.01
CA GLN A 136 5.35 -10.31 15.43
C GLN A 136 6.39 -9.52 14.65
N TYR A 137 7.54 -9.28 15.26
CA TYR A 137 8.69 -8.73 14.55
C TYR A 137 10.01 -9.31 15.05
N LEU A 138 10.95 -9.43 14.14
CA LEU A 138 12.35 -9.69 14.45
C LEU A 138 13.10 -8.40 14.63
N PHE A 139 14.09 -8.40 15.51
CA PHE A 139 15.03 -7.30 15.65
C PHE A 139 16.35 -7.81 16.22
N GLU A 140 17.41 -7.03 15.99
CA GLU A 140 18.71 -7.26 16.61
C GLU A 140 18.84 -6.41 17.88
N GLU A 141 19.37 -7.01 18.94
CA GLU A 141 19.78 -6.29 20.14
C GLU A 141 21.09 -6.90 20.65
N ASN A 142 22.15 -6.08 20.73
CA ASN A 142 23.48 -6.50 21.20
C ASN A 142 24.07 -7.70 20.42
N GLY A 143 23.83 -7.80 19.11
CA GLY A 143 24.31 -8.89 18.25
C GLY A 143 23.47 -10.17 18.29
N ASP A 144 22.50 -10.26 19.20
CA ASP A 144 21.55 -11.36 19.29
C ASP A 144 20.26 -11.03 18.52
N ILE A 145 19.66 -12.06 17.91
CA ILE A 145 18.38 -11.92 17.22
C ILE A 145 17.25 -12.28 18.16
N TYR A 146 16.26 -11.41 18.24
CA TYR A 146 15.05 -11.59 19.05
C TYR A 146 13.81 -11.58 18.18
N LEU A 147 12.84 -12.40 18.55
CA LEU A 147 11.46 -12.29 18.12
C LEU A 147 10.66 -11.63 19.22
N PHE A 148 9.86 -10.63 18.88
CA PHE A 148 8.84 -10.08 19.76
C PHE A 148 7.45 -10.47 19.25
N ARG A 149 6.62 -11.06 20.10
CA ARG A 149 5.21 -11.32 19.84
C ARG A 149 4.37 -10.26 20.53
N ALA A 150 3.81 -9.34 19.76
CA ALA A 150 3.25 -8.11 20.29
C ALA A 150 1.94 -8.33 21.06
N LYS A 151 1.14 -9.35 20.71
CA LYS A 151 -0.11 -9.68 21.42
C LYS A 151 0.16 -10.25 22.81
N GLU A 152 1.18 -11.10 22.90
CA GLU A 152 1.58 -11.79 24.12
C GLU A 152 2.54 -10.92 24.96
N ASN A 153 3.06 -9.83 24.39
CA ASN A 153 4.15 -9.02 24.96
C ASN A 153 5.37 -9.88 25.34
N GLU A 154 5.70 -10.83 24.47
CA GLU A 154 6.74 -11.83 24.71
C GLU A 154 7.97 -11.56 23.83
N LYS A 155 9.15 -11.54 24.46
CA LYS A 155 10.46 -11.46 23.78
C LYS A 155 11.18 -12.80 23.89
N THR A 156 11.46 -13.42 22.75
CA THR A 156 12.16 -14.70 22.68
C THR A 156 13.50 -14.52 21.96
N LYS A 157 14.60 -14.96 22.58
CA LYS A 157 15.91 -15.00 21.92
C LYS A 157 15.95 -16.18 20.94
N LEU A 158 16.32 -15.93 19.70
CA LEU A 158 16.52 -16.98 18.71
C LEU A 158 17.97 -17.46 18.72
N SER A 159 18.18 -18.76 18.47
CA SER A 159 19.48 -19.39 18.29
C SER A 159 20.03 -19.11 16.89
N LEU A 160 20.03 -17.83 16.54
CA LEU A 160 20.59 -17.25 15.34
C LEU A 160 21.70 -16.31 15.77
N VAL A 161 22.87 -16.47 15.16
CA VAL A 161 23.98 -15.54 15.33
C VAL A 161 23.99 -14.69 14.07
N LYS A 162 24.01 -13.36 14.21
CA LYS A 162 24.25 -12.48 13.06
C LYS A 162 25.65 -12.78 12.54
N ARG A 163 25.73 -13.50 11.41
CA ARG A 163 27.00 -13.97 10.84
C ARG A 163 27.55 -13.04 9.76
N ASP A 164 26.76 -12.12 9.19
CA ASP A 164 27.27 -11.16 8.21
C ASP A 164 26.47 -9.86 8.08
N MET A 165 27.07 -8.87 7.39
CA MET A 165 26.76 -7.42 7.25
C MET A 165 25.32 -6.97 6.95
N TYR A 166 24.35 -7.88 6.78
CA TYR A 166 23.01 -7.54 6.30
C TYR A 166 22.00 -7.30 7.43
N SER A 167 21.12 -6.34 7.16
CA SER A 167 20.01 -5.94 8.03
C SER A 167 19.00 -7.09 8.19
N VAL A 168 18.52 -7.38 9.40
CA VAL A 168 17.43 -8.34 9.62
C VAL A 168 16.13 -7.92 8.91
N ALA A 169 16.00 -6.64 8.53
CA ALA A 169 14.86 -6.15 7.75
C ALA A 169 14.70 -6.83 6.37
N VAL A 170 15.76 -7.45 5.82
CA VAL A 170 15.66 -8.19 4.55
C VAL A 170 15.20 -9.63 4.73
N TRP A 171 15.16 -10.14 5.96
CA TRP A 171 14.67 -11.48 6.26
C TRP A 171 13.16 -11.55 6.04
N LYS A 172 12.66 -12.73 5.67
CA LYS A 172 11.24 -12.93 5.37
C LYS A 172 10.66 -14.02 6.24
N PHE A 173 9.48 -13.75 6.79
CA PHE A 173 8.66 -14.75 7.43
C PHE A 173 7.95 -15.62 6.39
N SER A 174 7.66 -16.87 6.74
CA SER A 174 6.67 -17.67 6.03
C SER A 174 5.27 -17.04 6.14
N PRO A 175 4.32 -17.36 5.24
CA PRO A 175 2.97 -16.78 5.25
C PRO A 175 2.21 -16.94 6.58
N ASP A 176 2.44 -18.04 7.28
CA ASP A 176 1.85 -18.34 8.60
C ASP A 176 2.63 -17.71 9.78
N GLY A 177 3.75 -17.04 9.50
CA GLY A 177 4.63 -16.45 10.51
C GLY A 177 5.38 -17.47 11.38
N SER A 178 5.38 -18.76 11.04
CA SER A 178 6.01 -19.82 11.85
C SER A 178 7.49 -20.07 11.55
N LYS A 179 7.97 -19.61 10.40
CA LYS A 179 9.33 -19.82 9.90
C LYS A 179 9.94 -18.54 9.37
N LEU A 180 11.27 -18.56 9.19
CA LEU A 180 12.06 -17.48 8.62
C LEU A 180 12.93 -18.00 7.48
N VAL A 181 13.18 -17.15 6.50
CA VAL A 181 14.18 -17.36 5.46
C VAL A 181 15.10 -16.14 5.37
N PHE A 182 16.39 -16.41 5.26
CA PHE A 182 17.46 -15.42 5.11
C PHE A 182 18.64 -16.03 4.34
N SER A 183 19.57 -15.20 3.85
CA SER A 183 20.80 -15.66 3.22
C SER A 183 21.97 -15.71 4.22
N ASP A 184 22.87 -16.68 4.06
CA ASP A 184 24.15 -16.73 4.77
C ASP A 184 25.35 -16.40 3.85
N ASP A 185 26.53 -16.31 4.46
CA ASP A 185 27.81 -15.98 3.84
C ASP A 185 28.37 -17.09 2.92
N GLU A 186 27.76 -18.27 3.00
CA GLU A 186 28.06 -19.48 2.23
C GLU A 186 27.13 -19.63 1.02
N ALA A 187 26.43 -18.56 0.62
CA ALA A 187 25.48 -18.56 -0.49
C ALA A 187 24.29 -19.51 -0.29
N ASN A 188 23.87 -19.77 0.95
CA ASN A 188 22.67 -20.55 1.23
C ASN A 188 21.47 -19.65 1.53
N LEU A 189 20.30 -20.08 1.08
CA LEU A 189 19.03 -19.73 1.71
C LEU A 189 18.85 -20.63 2.94
N VAL A 190 18.79 -20.01 4.12
CA VAL A 190 18.64 -20.69 5.41
C VAL A 190 17.19 -20.59 5.85
N LEU A 191 16.55 -21.74 6.03
CA LEU A 191 15.21 -21.84 6.58
C LEU A 191 15.28 -22.18 8.06
N PHE A 192 14.57 -21.42 8.86
CA PHE A 192 14.59 -21.50 10.31
C PHE A 192 13.18 -21.68 10.87
N ASP A 193 13.02 -22.65 11.74
CA ASP A 193 11.79 -22.90 12.50
C ASP A 193 11.83 -22.09 13.80
N ILE A 194 10.88 -21.15 13.94
CA ILE A 194 10.81 -20.24 15.07
C ILE A 194 10.45 -20.98 16.35
N ALA A 195 9.47 -21.88 16.29
CA ALA A 195 8.93 -22.57 17.48
C ALA A 195 9.96 -23.54 18.07
N ASN A 196 10.67 -24.27 17.20
CA ASN A 196 11.71 -25.21 17.60
C ASN A 196 13.10 -24.57 17.70
N ASN A 197 13.21 -23.27 17.42
CA ASN A 197 14.42 -22.47 17.52
C ASN A 197 15.64 -23.11 16.82
N LYS A 198 15.45 -23.62 15.59
CA LYS A 198 16.47 -24.37 14.86
C LYS A 198 16.42 -24.15 13.35
N ILE A 199 17.59 -24.26 12.72
CA ILE A 199 17.69 -24.35 11.26
C ILE A 199 17.10 -25.69 10.82
N ILE A 200 16.19 -25.66 9.85
CA ILE A 200 15.52 -26.85 9.30
C ILE A 200 16.01 -27.23 7.91
N LYS A 201 16.50 -26.26 7.12
CA LYS A 201 17.03 -26.52 5.78
C LYS A 201 18.02 -25.43 5.38
N LYS A 202 19.02 -25.81 4.58
CA LYS A 202 19.90 -24.88 3.85
C LYS A 202 19.88 -25.27 2.38
N ILE A 203 19.65 -24.29 1.51
CA ILE A 203 19.62 -24.49 0.06
C ILE A 203 20.73 -23.62 -0.54
N ASN A 204 21.80 -24.24 -1.05
CA ASN A 204 22.92 -23.49 -1.62
C ASN A 204 22.54 -22.93 -2.98
N VAL A 205 22.36 -21.61 -3.09
CA VAL A 205 21.94 -20.96 -4.34
C VAL A 205 23.07 -20.60 -5.28
N GLY A 206 24.34 -20.80 -4.88
CA GLY A 206 25.51 -20.60 -5.74
C GLY A 206 25.95 -19.14 -5.92
N SER A 207 25.23 -18.18 -5.35
CA SER A 207 25.57 -16.76 -5.34
C SER A 207 25.48 -16.16 -3.94
N LYS A 208 26.39 -15.25 -3.62
CA LYS A 208 26.35 -14.46 -2.38
C LYS A 208 25.49 -13.20 -2.51
N GLU A 209 25.19 -12.78 -3.73
CA GLU A 209 24.34 -11.63 -4.03
C GLU A 209 22.88 -12.08 -4.09
N VAL A 210 22.30 -12.35 -2.92
CA VAL A 210 20.94 -12.88 -2.79
C VAL A 210 20.03 -11.82 -2.18
N HIS A 211 18.92 -11.53 -2.87
CA HIS A 211 17.84 -10.73 -2.30
C HIS A 211 16.55 -11.54 -2.27
N ILE A 212 16.02 -11.77 -1.08
CA ILE A 212 14.77 -12.50 -0.90
C ILE A 212 13.61 -11.51 -0.95
N HIS A 213 12.75 -11.65 -1.95
CA HIS A 213 11.63 -10.73 -2.17
C HIS A 213 10.39 -11.16 -1.40
N GLN A 214 10.02 -12.44 -1.47
CA GLN A 214 8.75 -12.92 -0.93
C GLN A 214 8.78 -14.41 -0.59
N TRP A 215 8.22 -14.80 0.56
CA TRP A 215 7.81 -16.18 0.85
C TRP A 215 6.28 -16.21 0.81
N PHE A 216 5.70 -16.61 -0.32
CA PHE A 216 4.27 -16.34 -0.62
C PHE A 216 3.35 -17.54 -0.42
N ALA A 217 3.89 -18.76 -0.42
CA ALA A 217 3.19 -19.99 -0.06
C ALA A 217 4.11 -20.88 0.78
N GLU A 218 3.56 -21.89 1.45
CA GLU A 218 4.31 -22.78 2.35
C GLU A 218 5.65 -23.27 1.76
N ASP A 219 5.62 -23.69 0.49
CA ASP A 219 6.75 -24.27 -0.23
C ASP A 219 7.31 -23.38 -1.35
N LYS A 220 6.91 -22.10 -1.42
CA LYS A 220 7.27 -21.21 -2.54
C LYS A 220 7.83 -19.86 -2.09
N LEU A 221 9.01 -19.53 -2.62
CA LEU A 221 9.65 -18.24 -2.43
C LEU A 221 10.17 -17.64 -3.74
N ILE A 222 10.34 -16.32 -3.75
CA ILE A 222 11.01 -15.56 -4.81
C ILE A 222 12.27 -14.93 -4.24
N TYR A 223 13.37 -15.09 -4.96
CA TYR A 223 14.61 -14.39 -4.68
C TYR A 223 15.29 -13.98 -5.99
N THR A 224 16.18 -13.00 -5.92
CA THR A 224 17.12 -12.70 -7.00
C THR A 224 18.52 -13.16 -6.62
N ALA A 225 19.23 -13.70 -7.60
CA ALA A 225 20.63 -14.13 -7.54
C ALA A 225 21.24 -14.09 -8.95
N ASP A 226 22.50 -14.48 -9.10
CA ASP A 226 23.13 -14.69 -10.42
C ASP A 226 22.95 -13.52 -11.40
N HIS A 227 23.52 -12.35 -11.07
CA HIS A 227 23.41 -11.12 -11.87
C HIS A 227 21.95 -10.67 -12.04
N ASP A 228 21.24 -10.48 -10.93
CA ASP A 228 19.84 -10.00 -10.88
C ASP A 228 18.81 -10.88 -11.61
N THR A 229 19.06 -12.18 -11.71
CA THR A 229 18.05 -13.13 -12.18
C THR A 229 17.06 -13.43 -11.04
N ALA A 230 15.77 -13.18 -11.26
CA ALA A 230 14.70 -13.58 -10.36
C ALA A 230 14.36 -15.06 -10.54
N TYR A 231 14.26 -15.80 -9.45
CA TYR A 231 13.92 -17.21 -9.42
C TYR A 231 12.68 -17.46 -8.56
N LEU A 232 11.79 -18.34 -9.04
CA LEU A 232 10.78 -19.01 -8.24
C LEU A 232 11.40 -20.32 -7.73
N LEU A 233 11.54 -20.43 -6.40
CA LEU A 233 12.03 -21.64 -5.74
C LEU A 233 10.87 -22.46 -5.19
N THR A 234 10.91 -23.76 -5.46
CA THR A 234 10.18 -24.79 -4.72
C THR A 234 11.09 -25.30 -3.61
N ILE A 235 10.76 -25.07 -2.34
CA ILE A 235 11.67 -25.32 -1.22
C ILE A 235 11.94 -26.82 -1.05
N GLU A 236 10.92 -27.66 -1.13
CA GLU A 236 11.02 -29.12 -0.92
C GLU A 236 11.92 -29.76 -1.97
N SER A 237 11.65 -29.53 -3.25
CA SER A 237 12.41 -30.10 -4.38
C SER A 237 13.70 -29.36 -4.71
N GLU A 238 13.88 -28.16 -4.16
CA GLU A 238 14.97 -27.21 -4.50
C GLU A 238 14.99 -26.78 -5.97
N GLU A 239 13.89 -27.02 -6.70
CA GLU A 239 13.73 -26.62 -8.09
C GLU A 239 13.68 -25.09 -8.20
N ARG A 240 14.53 -24.55 -9.07
CA ARG A 240 14.64 -23.11 -9.36
C ARG A 240 14.17 -22.84 -10.77
N LYS A 241 13.01 -22.19 -10.89
CA LYS A 241 12.51 -21.73 -12.18
C LYS A 241 12.92 -20.27 -12.39
N PRO A 242 13.71 -19.93 -13.42
CA PRO A 242 14.01 -18.53 -13.74
C PRO A 242 12.72 -17.82 -14.18
N LEU A 243 12.50 -16.62 -13.65
CA LEU A 243 11.38 -15.74 -13.98
C LEU A 243 11.81 -14.63 -14.96
N GLY A 244 13.06 -14.19 -14.88
CA GLY A 244 13.68 -13.23 -15.79
C GLY A 244 14.78 -12.42 -15.09
N GLN A 245 15.41 -11.50 -15.82
CA GLN A 245 16.54 -10.71 -15.33
C GLN A 245 16.15 -9.26 -15.03
N SER A 246 16.88 -8.64 -14.12
CA SER A 246 16.83 -7.21 -13.79
C SER A 246 15.42 -6.73 -13.41
N MET A 247 14.66 -7.59 -12.72
CA MET A 247 13.33 -7.28 -12.20
C MET A 247 13.46 -6.55 -10.86
N VAL A 248 12.96 -5.32 -10.79
CA VAL A 248 12.92 -4.54 -9.56
C VAL A 248 11.67 -4.92 -8.77
N SER A 249 11.88 -5.36 -7.52
CA SER A 249 10.83 -5.74 -6.56
C SER A 249 9.80 -6.76 -7.10
N PRO A 250 10.22 -7.92 -7.64
CA PRO A 250 9.29 -8.92 -8.16
C PRO A 250 8.43 -9.51 -7.02
N ILE A 251 7.11 -9.48 -7.19
CA ILE A 251 6.13 -10.09 -6.27
C ILE A 251 5.14 -10.97 -7.04
N ILE A 252 4.68 -12.06 -6.42
CA ILE A 252 3.70 -12.98 -7.00
C ILE A 252 2.34 -12.87 -6.30
N SER A 253 1.28 -13.05 -7.08
CA SER A 253 -0.10 -13.16 -6.59
C SER A 253 -0.27 -14.35 -5.63
N PRO A 254 -1.17 -14.28 -4.63
CA PRO A 254 -1.35 -15.36 -3.65
C PRO A 254 -1.65 -16.75 -4.24
N ASP A 255 -2.21 -16.82 -5.46
CA ASP A 255 -2.47 -18.07 -6.18
C ASP A 255 -1.31 -18.55 -7.06
N GLY A 256 -0.18 -17.83 -7.10
CA GLY A 256 1.00 -18.22 -7.85
C GLY A 256 0.91 -17.99 -9.35
N GLN A 257 -0.14 -17.33 -9.86
CA GLN A 257 -0.39 -17.24 -11.31
C GLN A 257 0.18 -15.99 -11.96
N MET A 258 0.32 -14.89 -11.21
CA MET A 258 0.72 -13.59 -11.74
C MET A 258 1.99 -13.11 -11.04
N LEU A 259 2.95 -12.63 -11.81
CA LEU A 259 4.14 -11.93 -11.36
C LEU A 259 3.98 -10.45 -11.67
N LEU A 260 4.28 -9.58 -10.70
CA LEU A 260 4.31 -8.13 -10.84
C LEU A 260 5.72 -7.64 -10.53
N TYR A 261 6.27 -6.79 -11.39
CA TYR A 261 7.61 -6.25 -11.22
C TYR A 261 7.76 -4.91 -11.92
N THR A 262 8.76 -4.13 -11.54
CA THR A 262 9.20 -2.93 -12.26
C THR A 262 10.45 -3.28 -13.08
N ASP A 263 10.53 -2.85 -14.33
CA ASP A 263 11.74 -3.05 -15.15
C ASP A 263 12.77 -1.92 -14.95
N GLN A 264 13.92 -2.04 -15.62
CA GLN A 264 14.99 -1.04 -15.55
C GLN A 264 14.61 0.32 -16.17
N GLU A 265 13.61 0.32 -17.06
CA GLU A 265 13.02 1.52 -17.65
C GLU A 265 11.89 2.12 -16.79
N ARG A 266 11.72 1.61 -15.55
CA ARG A 266 10.74 2.06 -14.54
C ARG A 266 9.28 1.80 -14.94
N ASN A 267 9.05 0.89 -15.88
CA ASN A 267 7.73 0.43 -16.27
C ASN A 267 7.29 -0.72 -15.36
N VAL A 268 6.04 -0.66 -14.90
CA VAL A 268 5.45 -1.75 -14.13
C VAL A 268 4.82 -2.77 -15.09
N PHE A 269 5.13 -4.05 -14.90
CA PHE A 269 4.60 -5.14 -15.72
C PHE A 269 3.97 -6.24 -14.88
N GLN A 270 2.83 -6.70 -15.36
CA GLN A 270 2.17 -7.91 -14.90
C GLN A 270 2.43 -9.03 -15.93
N LEU A 271 2.93 -10.17 -15.47
CA LEU A 271 3.23 -11.36 -16.27
C LEU A 271 2.40 -12.54 -15.76
N ASN A 272 1.58 -13.12 -16.63
CA ASN A 272 0.93 -14.40 -16.34
C ASN A 272 1.93 -15.54 -16.50
N LEU A 273 2.19 -16.27 -15.41
CA LEU A 273 3.22 -17.31 -15.36
C LEU A 273 2.84 -18.60 -16.09
N GLN A 274 1.55 -18.79 -16.41
CA GLN A 274 1.05 -19.97 -17.13
C GLN A 274 1.18 -19.79 -18.66
N ASN A 275 0.71 -18.66 -19.19
CA ASN A 275 0.66 -18.41 -20.63
C ASN A 275 1.72 -17.39 -21.13
N GLN A 276 2.53 -16.83 -20.23
CA GLN A 276 3.58 -15.84 -20.50
C GLN A 276 3.07 -14.50 -21.07
N GLN A 277 1.76 -14.22 -20.93
CA GLN A 277 1.20 -12.93 -21.32
C GLN A 277 1.73 -11.82 -20.40
N LYS A 278 2.44 -10.87 -21.00
CA LYS A 278 2.98 -9.68 -20.34
C LYS A 278 2.12 -8.46 -20.67
N THR A 279 1.69 -7.73 -19.65
CA THR A 279 0.87 -6.52 -19.76
C THR A 279 1.55 -5.40 -18.97
N LYS A 280 1.75 -4.24 -19.60
CA LYS A 280 2.21 -3.04 -18.89
C LYS A 280 1.05 -2.54 -18.03
N LEU A 281 1.32 -2.26 -16.76
CA LEU A 281 0.38 -1.55 -15.90
C LEU A 281 0.75 -0.06 -15.90
N GLU A 282 -0.27 0.78 -16.03
CA GLU A 282 -0.14 2.22 -15.95
C GLU A 282 -1.19 2.76 -14.97
N ASP A 283 -0.83 3.78 -14.21
CA ASP A 283 -1.68 4.52 -13.28
C ASP A 283 -1.32 6.01 -13.30
N ALA A 284 -2.09 6.80 -12.55
CA ALA A 284 -1.91 8.26 -12.47
C ALA A 284 -0.51 8.66 -12.02
N PHE A 285 0.09 7.93 -11.08
CA PHE A 285 1.37 8.29 -10.49
C PHE A 285 2.51 8.11 -11.50
N GLN A 286 2.55 7.02 -12.27
CA GLN A 286 3.57 6.90 -13.33
C GLN A 286 3.41 7.97 -14.41
N ARG A 287 2.16 8.37 -14.72
CA ARG A 287 1.90 9.46 -15.66
C ARG A 287 2.30 10.83 -15.12
N MET A 288 2.29 11.00 -13.79
CA MET A 288 2.87 12.15 -13.09
C MET A 288 4.39 12.04 -12.88
N GLY A 289 5.04 10.98 -13.39
CA GLY A 289 6.48 10.81 -13.31
C GLY A 289 6.99 10.09 -12.05
N PHE A 290 6.11 9.55 -11.21
CA PHE A 290 6.53 8.74 -10.07
C PHE A 290 7.18 7.43 -10.51
N GLU A 291 8.33 7.14 -9.95
CA GLU A 291 8.95 5.82 -10.03
C GLU A 291 8.20 4.87 -9.10
N SER A 292 7.42 3.96 -9.67
CA SER A 292 6.56 3.06 -8.91
C SER A 292 7.15 1.66 -8.82
N VAL A 293 7.22 1.12 -7.62
CA VAL A 293 7.64 -0.25 -7.35
C VAL A 293 6.57 -1.01 -6.58
N PRO A 294 6.22 -2.23 -7.02
CA PRO A 294 5.25 -3.06 -6.32
C PRO A 294 5.86 -3.59 -5.01
N LEU A 295 5.10 -3.55 -3.93
CA LEU A 295 5.52 -4.01 -2.60
C LEU A 295 4.77 -5.26 -2.16
N GLN A 296 3.48 -5.36 -2.49
CA GLN A 296 2.63 -6.45 -2.01
C GLN A 296 1.41 -6.67 -2.90
N TRP A 297 1.06 -7.94 -3.09
CA TRP A 297 -0.22 -8.34 -3.68
C TRP A 297 -1.15 -8.79 -2.57
N ILE A 298 -2.29 -8.11 -2.44
CA ILE A 298 -3.22 -8.26 -1.32
C ILE A 298 -4.55 -8.78 -1.88
N ARG A 299 -4.89 -10.03 -1.57
CA ARG A 299 -6.21 -10.59 -1.86
C ARG A 299 -7.09 -10.44 -0.64
N SER A 300 -8.01 -9.48 -0.69
CA SER A 300 -8.74 -9.04 0.50
C SER A 300 -10.18 -8.65 0.19
N SER A 301 -11.02 -8.73 1.22
CA SER A 301 -12.36 -8.18 1.27
C SER A 301 -12.40 -6.73 1.74
N THR A 302 -11.27 -6.20 2.23
CA THR A 302 -11.18 -4.82 2.72
C THR A 302 -11.56 -3.85 1.61
N PRO A 303 -12.55 -2.98 1.84
CA PRO A 303 -12.95 -1.99 0.87
C PRO A 303 -12.00 -0.79 0.95
N PHE A 304 -10.76 -0.93 0.48
CA PHE A 304 -9.74 0.13 0.60
C PHE A 304 -10.22 1.48 0.04
N MET A 305 -11.00 1.48 -1.04
CA MET A 305 -11.57 2.70 -1.63
C MET A 305 -12.55 3.42 -0.70
N ASP A 306 -13.22 2.69 0.20
CA ASP A 306 -14.15 3.26 1.18
C ASP A 306 -13.43 3.75 2.44
N ALA A 307 -12.16 3.36 2.64
CA ALA A 307 -11.39 3.76 3.81
C ALA A 307 -11.25 5.29 3.87
N LYS A 308 -11.11 5.98 2.72
CA LYS A 308 -11.11 7.44 2.61
C LYS A 308 -12.18 7.90 1.62
N LYS A 309 -13.42 7.94 2.11
CA LYS A 309 -14.59 8.35 1.31
C LYS A 309 -14.47 9.82 0.88
N SER A 310 -14.44 10.07 -0.42
CA SER A 310 -14.49 11.42 -0.96
C SER A 310 -15.90 12.02 -0.87
N ILE A 311 -15.95 13.33 -0.73
CA ILE A 311 -17.16 14.14 -0.76
C ILE A 311 -17.54 14.37 -2.23
N PRO A 312 -18.73 13.92 -2.69
CA PRO A 312 -19.16 14.13 -4.06
C PRO A 312 -19.29 15.62 -4.41
N VAL A 313 -18.70 16.02 -5.54
CA VAL A 313 -18.88 17.36 -6.10
C VAL A 313 -20.09 17.35 -7.02
N LYS A 314 -21.04 18.26 -6.79
CA LYS A 314 -22.28 18.32 -7.58
C LYS A 314 -22.05 19.01 -8.94
N ARG A 315 -21.18 20.01 -8.97
CA ARG A 315 -20.88 20.80 -10.16
C ARG A 315 -19.50 21.43 -10.05
N VAL A 316 -18.79 21.49 -11.18
CA VAL A 316 -17.54 22.23 -11.32
C VAL A 316 -17.73 23.38 -12.31
N THR A 317 -17.21 24.56 -11.98
CA THR A 317 -17.16 25.72 -12.89
C THR A 317 -15.78 26.32 -12.90
N ALA A 318 -15.28 26.77 -14.05
CA ALA A 318 -13.99 27.44 -14.17
C ALA A 318 -14.13 28.88 -14.68
N SER A 319 -13.15 29.74 -14.39
CA SER A 319 -13.08 31.10 -14.96
C SER A 319 -12.80 31.08 -16.46
N SER A 320 -12.02 30.11 -16.92
CA SER A 320 -11.78 29.82 -18.32
C SER A 320 -11.54 28.33 -18.54
N THR A 321 -11.50 27.90 -19.79
CA THR A 321 -11.26 26.50 -20.17
C THR A 321 -10.63 26.50 -21.55
N LEU A 322 -9.54 25.76 -21.72
CA LEU A 322 -8.92 25.55 -23.02
C LEU A 322 -9.94 24.91 -23.97
N PRO A 323 -10.11 25.40 -25.21
CA PRO A 323 -11.03 24.79 -26.16
C PRO A 323 -10.66 23.34 -26.47
N ASP A 324 -11.69 22.51 -26.66
CA ASP A 324 -11.50 21.11 -27.07
C ASP A 324 -10.67 21.03 -28.38
N GLU A 325 -9.73 20.09 -28.42
CA GLU A 325 -8.85 19.88 -29.58
C GLU A 325 -8.69 18.38 -29.85
N ASN A 326 -8.76 17.95 -31.12
CA ASN A 326 -8.49 16.56 -31.52
C ASN A 326 -9.29 15.50 -30.74
N LYS A 327 -10.55 15.81 -30.37
CA LYS A 327 -11.45 14.99 -29.52
C LYS A 327 -11.01 14.86 -28.05
N ILE A 328 -10.03 15.64 -27.63
CA ILE A 328 -9.66 15.82 -26.23
C ILE A 328 -10.42 17.03 -25.71
N SER A 329 -11.12 16.84 -24.59
CA SER A 329 -11.76 17.94 -23.88
C SER A 329 -10.91 18.33 -22.67
N TYR A 330 -10.97 19.60 -22.31
CA TYR A 330 -10.30 20.19 -21.14
C TYR A 330 -11.29 20.81 -20.15
N ASN A 331 -12.54 20.35 -20.17
CA ASN A 331 -13.61 20.89 -19.36
C ASN A 331 -13.39 20.70 -17.86
N ALA A 332 -13.80 21.70 -17.08
CA ALA A 332 -13.66 21.71 -15.62
C ALA A 332 -14.30 20.48 -14.93
N ASN A 333 -15.36 19.90 -15.50
CA ASN A 333 -16.00 18.71 -14.94
C ASN A 333 -15.09 17.48 -14.90
N GLN A 334 -14.05 17.43 -15.74
CA GLN A 334 -13.08 16.33 -15.75
C GLN A 334 -12.25 16.29 -14.46
N LEU A 335 -12.18 17.38 -13.69
CA LEU A 335 -11.53 17.39 -12.38
C LEU A 335 -12.22 16.51 -11.33
N THR A 336 -13.39 15.96 -11.63
CA THR A 336 -14.18 15.18 -10.65
C THR A 336 -14.87 13.97 -11.30
N ASP A 337 -14.43 13.57 -12.49
CA ASP A 337 -15.05 12.49 -13.27
C ASP A 337 -14.53 11.09 -12.91
N GLY A 338 -13.50 11.01 -12.05
CA GLY A 338 -12.86 9.77 -11.63
C GLY A 338 -11.87 9.20 -12.65
N ASN A 339 -11.60 9.90 -13.74
CA ASN A 339 -10.67 9.50 -14.79
C ASN A 339 -9.44 10.39 -14.77
N THR A 340 -8.35 9.88 -14.21
CA THR A 340 -7.10 10.64 -14.07
C THR A 340 -6.35 10.84 -15.39
N LYS A 341 -6.86 10.31 -16.51
CA LYS A 341 -6.33 10.57 -17.86
C LYS A 341 -6.95 11.79 -18.54
N THR A 342 -8.04 12.31 -18.00
CA THR A 342 -8.65 13.58 -18.42
C THR A 342 -8.18 14.70 -17.49
N GLY A 343 -8.53 15.94 -17.82
CA GLY A 343 -8.14 17.05 -16.97
C GLY A 343 -8.60 18.39 -17.51
N TRP A 344 -8.73 19.36 -16.61
CA TRP A 344 -8.97 20.74 -16.96
C TRP A 344 -7.66 21.45 -17.25
N CYS A 345 -7.65 22.23 -18.33
CA CYS A 345 -6.61 23.21 -18.61
C CYS A 345 -7.29 24.58 -18.70
N GLU A 346 -6.66 25.57 -18.10
CA GLU A 346 -7.06 26.97 -18.24
C GLU A 346 -7.00 27.42 -19.71
N GLY A 347 -7.83 28.39 -20.09
CA GLY A 347 -7.98 28.82 -21.49
C GLY A 347 -7.57 30.26 -21.76
N THR A 348 -6.82 30.88 -20.85
CA THR A 348 -6.34 32.24 -21.00
C THR A 348 -5.05 32.29 -21.80
N LYS A 349 -4.73 33.47 -22.31
CA LYS A 349 -3.41 33.69 -22.89
C LYS A 349 -2.40 33.88 -21.76
N GLY A 350 -1.53 32.89 -21.55
CA GLY A 350 -0.44 32.99 -20.58
C GLY A 350 -0.29 31.69 -19.80
N ASP A 351 0.04 31.84 -18.53
CA ASP A 351 0.37 30.72 -17.63
C ASP A 351 -0.79 30.35 -16.68
N GLY A 352 -1.96 30.96 -16.82
CA GLY A 352 -3.13 30.66 -15.99
C GLY A 352 -3.10 31.17 -14.55
N ILE A 353 -2.13 31.99 -14.15
CA ILE A 353 -2.09 32.57 -12.79
C ILE A 353 -3.32 33.46 -12.58
N GLY A 354 -4.04 33.23 -11.48
CA GLY A 354 -5.30 33.89 -11.16
C GLY A 354 -6.54 33.16 -11.67
N GLU A 355 -6.38 32.14 -12.52
CA GLU A 355 -7.49 31.31 -12.98
C GLU A 355 -8.02 30.43 -11.86
N THR A 356 -9.32 30.12 -11.95
CA THR A 356 -10.08 29.54 -10.86
C THR A 356 -10.94 28.38 -11.30
N VAL A 357 -11.09 27.41 -10.41
CA VAL A 357 -12.10 26.35 -10.50
C VAL A 357 -12.89 26.32 -9.19
N THR A 358 -14.20 26.16 -9.28
CA THR A 358 -15.10 26.10 -8.12
C THR A 358 -15.79 24.75 -8.09
N LEU A 359 -15.56 24.02 -7.00
CA LEU A 359 -16.20 22.75 -6.67
C LEU A 359 -17.43 23.05 -5.80
N ASP A 360 -18.63 22.94 -6.36
CA ASP A 360 -19.90 23.18 -5.67
C ASP A 360 -20.48 21.85 -5.18
N PHE A 361 -20.66 21.71 -3.87
CA PHE A 361 -21.22 20.49 -3.26
C PHE A 361 -22.76 20.46 -3.27
N GLY A 362 -23.41 21.58 -3.61
CA GLY A 362 -24.86 21.78 -3.57
C GLY A 362 -25.49 21.76 -2.17
N THR A 363 -24.71 21.42 -1.14
CA THR A 363 -25.11 21.30 0.26
C THR A 363 -23.90 21.62 1.14
N LEU A 364 -24.13 21.96 2.40
CA LEU A 364 -23.03 22.19 3.34
C LEU A 364 -22.34 20.86 3.68
N GLN A 365 -21.03 20.80 3.49
CA GLN A 365 -20.18 19.64 3.77
C GLN A 365 -19.09 20.03 4.77
N GLU A 366 -18.65 19.08 5.60
CA GLU A 366 -17.47 19.27 6.45
C GLU A 366 -16.25 18.71 5.71
N VAL A 367 -15.37 19.59 5.25
CA VAL A 367 -14.17 19.25 4.48
C VAL A 367 -12.91 19.36 5.35
N SER A 368 -11.89 18.59 5.01
CA SER A 368 -10.62 18.44 5.72
C SER A 368 -9.39 18.51 4.81
N GLY A 369 -9.56 18.38 3.50
CA GLY A 369 -8.49 18.56 2.53
C GLY A 369 -8.89 18.13 1.13
N ILE A 370 -7.90 18.10 0.23
CA ILE A 370 -8.05 17.59 -1.14
C ILE A 370 -6.89 16.65 -1.50
N ASP A 371 -7.15 15.72 -2.42
CA ASP A 371 -6.11 15.06 -3.21
C ASP A 371 -6.15 15.65 -4.63
N LEU A 372 -4.99 15.94 -5.20
CA LEU A 372 -4.83 16.53 -6.53
C LEU A 372 -3.92 15.64 -7.39
N ILE A 373 -4.43 15.20 -8.54
CA ILE A 373 -3.61 14.72 -9.65
C ILE A 373 -3.21 15.96 -10.45
N ASN A 374 -2.02 16.47 -10.15
CA ASN A 374 -1.53 17.74 -10.68
C ASN A 374 -1.05 17.58 -12.14
N GLY A 375 -1.16 18.65 -12.94
CA GLY A 375 -0.81 18.63 -14.35
C GLY A 375 -1.80 17.85 -15.22
N LEU A 376 -1.48 17.73 -16.52
CA LEU A 376 -2.25 16.92 -17.47
C LEU A 376 -1.72 15.48 -17.48
N ALA A 377 -2.20 14.67 -16.54
CA ALA A 377 -1.76 13.29 -16.30
C ALA A 377 -2.36 12.26 -17.29
N GLN A 378 -2.70 12.68 -18.51
CA GLN A 378 -3.07 11.77 -19.60
C GLN A 378 -1.94 10.82 -19.99
N SER A 379 -0.70 11.29 -19.91
CA SER A 379 0.53 10.54 -20.14
C SER A 379 1.70 11.27 -19.48
N LEU A 380 2.84 10.58 -19.30
CA LEU A 380 4.07 11.23 -18.85
C LEU A 380 4.52 12.36 -19.80
N HIS A 381 4.23 12.23 -21.09
CA HIS A 381 4.57 13.25 -22.08
C HIS A 381 3.78 14.55 -21.88
N THR A 382 2.45 14.44 -21.75
CA THR A 382 1.58 15.60 -21.53
C THR A 382 1.81 16.24 -20.17
N PHE A 383 2.07 15.43 -19.14
CA PHE A 383 2.41 15.93 -17.80
C PHE A 383 3.67 16.80 -17.80
N LYS A 384 4.69 16.42 -18.59
CA LYS A 384 5.93 17.20 -18.73
C LYS A 384 5.77 18.41 -19.64
N ALA A 385 4.98 18.28 -20.70
CA ALA A 385 4.80 19.32 -21.71
C ALA A 385 4.04 20.55 -21.21
N ASN A 386 3.07 20.38 -20.29
CA ASN A 386 2.19 21.45 -19.79
C ASN A 386 2.66 22.02 -18.45
N ASN A 387 2.23 23.24 -18.15
CA ASN A 387 2.44 23.84 -16.83
C ASN A 387 1.65 23.07 -15.76
N ARG A 388 2.18 23.06 -14.54
CA ARG A 388 1.61 22.40 -13.37
C ARG A 388 1.36 23.42 -12.28
N VAL A 389 0.41 23.16 -11.39
CA VAL A 389 0.13 24.06 -10.28
C VAL A 389 1.23 23.94 -9.23
N LYS A 390 1.76 25.06 -8.75
CA LYS A 390 2.74 25.09 -7.64
C LYS A 390 2.06 25.43 -6.32
N SER A 391 1.12 26.38 -6.34
CA SER A 391 0.28 26.69 -5.18
C SER A 391 -1.12 27.16 -5.57
N LEU A 392 -2.07 26.84 -4.70
CA LEU A 392 -3.49 27.20 -4.83
C LEU A 392 -3.92 28.04 -3.63
N LYS A 393 -4.85 28.97 -3.84
CA LYS A 393 -5.70 29.49 -2.77
C LYS A 393 -7.02 28.74 -2.78
N ALA A 394 -7.36 28.08 -1.68
CA ALA A 394 -8.68 27.52 -1.43
C ALA A 394 -9.54 28.53 -0.67
N GLU A 395 -10.65 28.96 -1.26
CA GLU A 395 -11.65 29.84 -0.64
C GLU A 395 -12.94 29.08 -0.34
N PHE A 396 -13.53 29.33 0.82
CA PHE A 396 -14.68 28.59 1.34
C PHE A 396 -15.93 29.48 1.45
N SER A 397 -17.11 28.87 1.59
CA SER A 397 -18.39 29.59 1.66
C SER A 397 -18.58 30.41 2.93
N ASP A 398 -17.78 30.17 3.97
CA ASP A 398 -17.75 30.98 5.19
C ASP A 398 -16.86 32.24 5.06
N GLY A 399 -16.23 32.43 3.90
CA GLY A 399 -15.33 33.55 3.61
C GLY A 399 -13.89 33.32 4.06
N SER A 400 -13.58 32.22 4.72
CA SER A 400 -12.20 31.85 5.05
C SER A 400 -11.43 31.38 3.80
N SER A 401 -10.10 31.37 3.89
CA SER A 401 -9.26 30.83 2.83
C SER A 401 -7.93 30.32 3.37
N GLU A 402 -7.34 29.36 2.66
CA GLU A 402 -6.02 28.80 2.96
C GLU A 402 -5.19 28.69 1.67
N VAL A 403 -3.86 28.80 1.80
CA VAL A 403 -2.92 28.57 0.70
C VAL A 403 -2.40 27.15 0.80
N LEU A 404 -2.51 26.40 -0.30
CA LEU A 404 -2.08 25.01 -0.41
C LEU A 404 -0.85 24.94 -1.32
N ALA A 405 0.21 24.29 -0.84
CA ALA A 405 1.36 23.95 -1.67
C ALA A 405 1.06 22.65 -2.42
N ALA A 406 1.04 22.71 -3.75
CA ALA A 406 0.75 21.57 -4.62
C ALA A 406 1.99 20.67 -4.86
N SER A 407 2.89 20.63 -3.87
CA SER A 407 4.09 19.77 -3.86
C SER A 407 3.79 18.32 -3.47
N PHE A 408 2.61 18.08 -2.90
CA PHE A 408 2.13 16.77 -2.43
C PHE A 408 0.79 16.44 -3.07
N VAL A 409 0.54 15.16 -3.32
CA VAL A 409 -0.76 14.68 -3.83
C VAL A 409 -1.88 15.04 -2.86
N GLN A 410 -1.69 14.84 -1.55
CA GLN A 410 -2.68 15.19 -0.53
C GLN A 410 -2.33 16.52 0.14
N MET A 411 -3.27 17.45 0.13
CA MET A 411 -3.19 18.75 0.80
C MET A 411 -4.29 18.84 1.87
N ASN A 412 -3.88 18.77 3.14
CA ASN A 412 -4.81 18.91 4.27
C ASN A 412 -5.05 20.39 4.60
N PHE A 413 -6.29 20.73 4.96
CA PHE A 413 -6.60 22.02 5.56
C PHE A 413 -6.12 22.09 7.01
N SER A 414 -5.87 23.30 7.50
CA SER A 414 -5.38 23.53 8.87
C SER A 414 -6.35 23.00 9.94
N LYS A 415 -7.65 22.97 9.59
CA LYS A 415 -8.74 22.43 10.39
C LYS A 415 -9.85 21.94 9.47
N LYS A 416 -10.83 21.25 10.05
CA LYS A 416 -12.06 20.94 9.33
C LYS A 416 -12.90 22.21 9.12
N ILE A 417 -13.47 22.36 7.93
CA ILE A 417 -14.21 23.55 7.50
C ILE A 417 -15.59 23.12 7.01
N LYS A 418 -16.64 23.80 7.48
CA LYS A 418 -18.00 23.58 6.95
C LYS A 418 -18.22 24.54 5.79
N THR A 419 -18.39 24.01 4.59
CA THR A 419 -18.51 24.81 3.37
C THR A 419 -19.45 24.18 2.36
N SER A 420 -20.12 25.00 1.54
CA SER A 420 -20.92 24.53 0.40
C SER A 420 -20.14 24.51 -0.92
N PHE A 421 -18.96 25.14 -0.97
CA PHE A 421 -18.07 25.10 -2.12
C PHE A 421 -16.59 25.22 -1.71
N ILE A 422 -15.69 24.83 -2.61
CA ILE A 422 -14.27 25.21 -2.55
C ILE A 422 -13.94 25.88 -3.88
N LYS A 423 -13.46 27.12 -3.82
CA LYS A 423 -12.91 27.81 -4.99
C LYS A 423 -11.39 27.75 -4.91
N LEU A 424 -10.78 27.06 -5.87
CA LEU A 424 -9.33 26.95 -6.02
C LEU A 424 -8.87 27.99 -7.03
N THR A 425 -7.92 28.84 -6.63
CA THR A 425 -7.28 29.85 -7.50
C THR A 425 -5.81 29.52 -7.67
N ILE A 426 -5.31 29.48 -8.91
CA ILE A 426 -3.89 29.28 -9.19
C ILE A 426 -3.12 30.53 -8.75
N LEU A 427 -2.23 30.37 -7.77
CA LEU A 427 -1.38 31.47 -7.30
C LEU A 427 -0.02 31.44 -7.97
N GLU A 428 0.56 30.25 -8.09
CA GLU A 428 1.84 30.01 -8.74
C GLU A 428 1.77 28.73 -9.57
N MET A 429 2.55 28.68 -10.65
CA MET A 429 2.72 27.49 -11.49
C MET A 429 4.19 27.07 -11.57
N GLU A 430 4.41 25.82 -11.96
CA GLU A 430 5.68 25.27 -12.41
C GLU A 430 5.64 25.09 -13.93
N LYS A 431 6.70 25.55 -14.60
CA LYS A 431 6.73 25.59 -16.06
C LYS A 431 6.92 24.18 -16.66
N GLY A 432 6.10 23.87 -17.65
CA GLY A 432 6.26 22.69 -18.51
C GLY A 432 7.24 22.93 -19.66
N ASP A 433 7.55 21.86 -20.39
CA ASP A 433 8.58 21.88 -21.43
C ASP A 433 8.11 22.57 -22.74
N LYS A 434 6.81 22.72 -22.97
CA LYS A 434 6.28 23.11 -24.28
C LYS A 434 5.11 24.10 -24.25
N TYR A 435 4.07 23.81 -23.48
CA TYR A 435 2.82 24.57 -23.46
C TYR A 435 2.75 25.46 -22.21
N SER A 436 2.16 26.65 -22.34
CA SER A 436 1.95 27.55 -21.20
C SER A 436 0.65 27.27 -20.45
N ASP A 437 -0.20 26.39 -20.98
CA ASP A 437 -1.47 26.04 -20.34
C ASP A 437 -1.20 25.30 -19.02
N THR A 438 -1.72 25.83 -17.91
CA THR A 438 -1.68 25.16 -16.61
C THR A 438 -2.87 24.23 -16.47
N CYS A 439 -2.58 22.95 -16.18
CA CYS A 439 -3.58 21.90 -16.13
C CYS A 439 -3.64 21.19 -14.77
N MET A 440 -4.79 20.59 -14.48
CA MET A 440 -5.04 19.68 -13.36
C MET A 440 -5.91 18.52 -13.86
N SER A 441 -5.61 17.29 -13.43
CA SER A 441 -6.30 16.10 -13.95
C SER A 441 -7.46 15.64 -13.09
N GLU A 442 -7.35 15.68 -11.76
CA GLU A 442 -8.40 15.17 -10.86
C GLU A 442 -8.26 15.82 -9.49
N VAL A 443 -9.39 16.11 -8.84
CA VAL A 443 -9.48 16.67 -7.49
C VAL A 443 -10.51 15.89 -6.67
N LYS A 444 -10.04 15.19 -5.63
CA LYS A 444 -10.90 14.53 -4.64
C LYS A 444 -10.95 15.38 -3.38
N VAL A 445 -12.15 15.64 -2.86
CA VAL A 445 -12.37 16.38 -1.60
C VAL A 445 -12.70 15.40 -0.48
N PHE A 446 -12.24 15.67 0.75
CA PHE A 446 -12.47 14.83 1.94
C PHE A 446 -12.85 15.66 3.14
#